data_AF-A0A0S8B1I5-F1
#
_entry.id   AF-A0A0S8B1I5-F1
#
_cell.length_a   1.000
_cell.length_b   1.000
_cell.length_c   1.000
_cell.angle_alpha   90.00
_cell.angle_beta   90.00
_cell.angle_gamma   90.00
#
_symmetry.space_group_name_H-M   'P 1'
#
loop_
_entity.id
_entity.type
_entity.pdbx_description
1 polymer ?
#
loop_
_entity_poly.entity_id
_entity_poly.type
_entity_poly.pdbx_seq_one_letter_code
_entity_poly.pdbx_strand_id
1 'polypeptide(L)'
;MPQKVVAHFIDHTIVKGTSIDVDPGKPRCHIQAPEQGSLEVDLAQLKALFFVKDLAGRPEHDEAKEPATGDTRLHGSHQVKLVFLDGEELFGLMNRYPPNRSYFFVLPVDSESNNIRILVNRDAVHTIEPLKEGGTRSAMSTHPPARPRRESGWVFDGKDIRPDGSGRRE
;
A
#
# COMPACT_ATOMS: atom_id res chain seq x y z
N MET A 1 -11.02 24.10 0.26
CA MET A 1 -12.39 23.64 -0.08
C MET A 1 -12.79 22.57 0.93
N PRO A 2 -14.03 22.57 1.43
CA PRO A 2 -14.53 21.52 2.31
C PRO A 2 -14.47 20.15 1.62
N GLN A 3 -13.96 19.15 2.33
CA GLN A 3 -13.89 17.76 1.89
C GLN A 3 -15.03 16.99 2.54
N LYS A 4 -15.76 16.17 1.77
CA LYS A 4 -16.75 15.25 2.32
C LYS A 4 -16.02 14.16 3.08
N VAL A 5 -16.43 13.91 4.32
CA VAL A 5 -15.80 12.94 5.21
C VAL A 5 -16.83 12.08 5.93
N VAL A 6 -16.43 10.85 6.20
CA VAL A 6 -17.13 9.91 7.08
C VAL A 6 -16.16 9.51 8.17
N ALA A 7 -16.44 9.90 9.41
CA ALA A 7 -15.70 9.45 10.59
C ALA A 7 -16.32 8.16 11.09
N HIS A 8 -15.52 7.10 11.13
CA HIS A 8 -15.90 5.84 11.74
C HIS A 8 -15.14 5.70 13.06
N PHE A 9 -15.88 5.71 14.16
CA PHE A 9 -15.33 5.58 15.51
C PHE A 9 -15.00 4.12 15.81
N ILE A 10 -14.13 3.90 16.80
CA ILE A 10 -13.76 2.55 17.28
C ILE A 10 -14.98 1.85 17.90
N ASP A 11 -15.94 2.61 18.43
CA ASP A 11 -17.20 2.09 18.99
C ASP A 11 -18.28 1.81 17.92
N HIS A 12 -17.91 1.86 16.63
CA HIS A 12 -18.79 1.71 15.47
C HIS A 12 -19.79 2.85 15.23
N THR A 13 -19.71 3.95 15.98
CA THR A 13 -20.46 5.17 15.67
C THR A 13 -19.94 5.77 14.36
N ILE A 14 -20.87 6.30 13.54
CA ILE A 14 -20.54 6.94 12.26
C ILE A 14 -21.04 8.39 12.27
N VAL A 15 -20.16 9.32 11.89
CA VAL A 15 -20.50 10.73 11.66
C VAL A 15 -20.15 11.10 10.22
N LYS A 16 -21.11 11.70 9.52
CA LYS A 16 -20.96 12.13 8.11
C LYS A 16 -21.04 13.64 8.01
N GLY A 17 -20.21 14.25 7.18
CA GLY A 17 -20.23 15.69 7.01
C GLY A 17 -19.13 16.22 6.11
N THR A 18 -18.73 17.47 6.35
CA THR A 18 -17.59 18.09 5.66
C THR A 18 -16.54 18.58 6.64
N SER A 19 -15.28 18.54 6.25
CA SER A 19 -14.17 19.04 7.06
C SER A 19 -13.19 19.86 6.21
N ILE A 20 -12.51 20.81 6.84
CA ILE A 20 -11.52 21.70 6.19
C ILE A 20 -10.14 21.63 6.84
N ASP A 21 -10.02 20.99 8.01
CA ASP A 21 -8.84 21.11 8.89
C ASP A 21 -8.23 19.77 9.29
N VAL A 22 -8.60 18.66 8.62
CA VAL A 22 -7.98 17.35 8.85
C VAL A 22 -6.49 17.38 8.53
N ASP A 23 -5.67 17.03 9.53
CA ASP A 23 -4.23 16.92 9.42
C ASP A 23 -3.74 15.68 10.21
N PRO A 24 -3.00 14.73 9.59
CA PRO A 24 -2.45 13.57 10.29
C PRO A 24 -1.44 13.91 11.40
N GLY A 25 -0.94 15.15 11.46
CA GLY A 25 -0.06 15.64 12.52
C GLY A 25 -0.81 16.25 13.71
N LYS A 26 -2.14 16.42 13.63
CA LYS A 26 -2.96 16.97 14.70
C LYS A 26 -3.81 15.87 15.34
N PRO A 27 -4.10 15.93 16.65
CA PRO A 27 -4.93 14.94 17.31
C PRO A 27 -6.43 15.12 17.01
N ARG A 28 -6.86 16.28 16.52
CA ARG A 28 -8.27 16.63 16.35
C ARG A 28 -8.55 17.34 15.04
N CYS A 29 -9.78 17.24 14.58
CA CYS A 29 -10.34 18.01 13.48
C CYS A 29 -11.81 18.37 13.75
N HIS A 30 -12.41 19.16 12.86
CA HIS A 30 -13.82 19.49 12.92
C HIS A 30 -14.60 18.90 11.76
N ILE A 31 -15.75 18.30 12.05
CA ILE A 31 -16.72 17.86 11.05
C ILE A 31 -17.97 18.72 11.16
N GLN A 32 -18.29 19.43 10.09
CA GLN A 32 -19.59 20.06 9.92
C GLN A 32 -20.56 18.97 9.45
N ALA A 33 -21.35 18.46 10.42
CA ALA A 33 -22.42 17.50 10.19
C ALA A 33 -23.75 18.26 9.95
N PRO A 34 -24.52 17.92 8.90
CA PRO A 34 -25.74 18.65 8.54
C PRO A 34 -26.76 18.79 9.68
N GLU A 35 -26.90 17.77 10.53
CA GLU A 35 -27.91 17.73 11.61
C GLU A 35 -27.36 18.14 12.98
N GLN A 36 -26.06 17.94 13.22
CA GLN A 36 -25.43 18.11 14.54
C GLN A 36 -24.58 19.38 14.64
N GLY A 37 -24.37 20.08 13.52
CA GLY A 37 -23.52 21.26 13.45
C GLY A 37 -22.03 20.89 13.44
N SER A 38 -21.20 21.76 14.01
CA SER A 38 -19.75 21.56 14.06
C SER A 38 -19.37 20.66 15.23
N LEU A 39 -18.84 19.48 14.94
CA LEU A 39 -18.37 18.50 15.92
C LEU A 39 -16.85 18.49 15.93
N GLU A 40 -16.23 18.67 17.10
CA GLU A 40 -14.81 18.36 17.31
C GLU A 40 -14.65 16.85 17.42
N VAL A 41 -13.73 16.28 16.64
CA VAL A 41 -13.47 14.84 16.58
C VAL A 41 -12.04 14.58 17.00
N ASP A 42 -11.86 13.72 18.00
CA ASP A 42 -10.56 13.19 18.39
C ASP A 42 -10.20 12.00 17.49
N LEU A 43 -9.10 12.14 16.73
CA LEU A 43 -8.64 11.10 15.80
C LEU A 43 -8.25 9.81 16.53
N ALA A 44 -7.89 9.87 17.82
CA ALA A 44 -7.57 8.68 18.61
C ALA A 44 -8.81 7.81 18.87
N GLN A 45 -10.01 8.39 18.82
CA GLN A 45 -11.27 7.65 18.96
C GLN A 45 -11.77 7.08 17.63
N LEU A 46 -11.13 7.44 16.51
CA LEU A 46 -11.47 6.93 15.20
C LEU A 46 -10.79 5.60 14.94
N LYS A 47 -11.53 4.71 14.28
CA LYS A 47 -10.94 3.64 13.49
C LYS A 47 -10.24 4.25 12.27
N ALA A 48 -10.99 5.06 11.53
CA ALA A 48 -10.49 5.81 10.39
C ALA A 48 -11.43 6.97 10.03
N LEU A 49 -10.86 7.95 9.32
CA LEU A 49 -11.60 9.02 8.65
C LEU A 49 -11.53 8.83 7.13
N PHE A 50 -12.67 8.58 6.51
CA PHE A 50 -12.79 8.32 5.08
C PHE A 50 -13.09 9.63 4.35
N PHE A 51 -12.25 10.00 3.39
CA PHE A 51 -12.54 11.09 2.46
C PHE A 51 -13.30 10.50 1.28
N VAL A 52 -14.50 11.00 1.01
CA VAL A 52 -15.44 10.37 0.08
C VAL A 52 -15.85 11.27 -1.07
N LYS A 53 -16.21 10.67 -2.20
CA LYS A 53 -16.84 11.38 -3.34
C LYS A 53 -18.26 11.80 -2.99
N ASP A 54 -18.99 10.93 -2.28
CA ASP A 54 -20.36 11.17 -1.83
C ASP A 54 -20.64 10.65 -0.41
N LEU A 55 -21.49 11.36 0.35
CA LEU A 55 -21.86 11.00 1.73
C LEU A 55 -22.93 9.89 1.80
N ALA A 56 -23.75 9.73 0.75
CA ALA A 56 -24.68 8.61 0.63
C ALA A 56 -23.93 7.29 0.37
N GLY A 57 -22.77 7.37 -0.29
CA GLY A 57 -21.97 6.21 -0.65
C GLY A 57 -22.54 5.45 -1.85
N ARG A 58 -22.05 4.21 -2.04
CA ARG A 58 -22.51 3.29 -3.08
C ARG A 58 -22.61 1.88 -2.48
N PRO A 59 -23.72 1.55 -1.79
CA PRO A 59 -23.83 0.28 -1.06
C PRO A 59 -23.81 -0.94 -1.99
N GLU A 60 -24.23 -0.77 -3.24
CA GLU A 60 -24.23 -1.83 -4.28
C GLU A 60 -22.85 -2.04 -4.93
N HIS A 61 -21.84 -1.24 -4.58
CA HIS A 61 -20.50 -1.33 -5.17
C HIS A 61 -19.64 -2.31 -4.39
N ASP A 62 -19.28 -3.42 -5.04
CA ASP A 62 -18.32 -4.38 -4.50
C ASP A 62 -16.90 -3.85 -4.68
N GLU A 63 -16.28 -3.43 -3.58
CA GLU A 63 -14.91 -2.88 -3.57
C GLU A 63 -13.88 -3.91 -4.07
N ALA A 64 -13.11 -3.52 -5.08
CA ALA A 64 -12.04 -4.36 -5.60
C ALA A 64 -10.91 -4.57 -4.57
N LYS A 65 -10.33 -5.78 -4.58
CA LYS A 65 -9.18 -6.14 -3.73
C LYS A 65 -7.84 -6.06 -4.46
N GLU A 66 -7.89 -5.84 -5.76
CA GLU A 66 -6.74 -5.73 -6.65
C GLU A 66 -6.85 -4.45 -7.47
N PRO A 67 -5.72 -3.83 -7.86
CA PRO A 67 -5.74 -2.63 -8.68
C PRO A 67 -6.20 -2.93 -10.10
N ALA A 68 -6.82 -1.94 -10.75
CA ALA A 68 -7.15 -2.01 -12.16
C ALA A 68 -5.87 -2.13 -13.01
N THR A 69 -5.98 -2.81 -14.16
CA THR A 69 -4.85 -2.90 -15.11
C THR A 69 -4.47 -1.50 -15.60
N GLY A 70 -3.19 -1.16 -15.50
CA GLY A 70 -2.68 0.15 -15.92
C GLY A 70 -2.87 1.27 -14.90
N ASP A 71 -3.26 0.96 -13.66
CA ASP A 71 -3.38 1.96 -12.60
C ASP A 71 -2.03 2.63 -12.30
N THR A 72 -1.92 3.90 -12.67
CA THR A 72 -0.70 4.69 -12.50
C THR A 72 -0.41 5.03 -11.05
N ARG A 73 -1.39 4.91 -10.15
CA ARG A 73 -1.21 5.11 -8.69
C ARG A 73 -0.28 4.07 -8.08
N LEU A 74 -0.07 2.94 -8.76
CA LEU A 74 0.87 1.90 -8.33
C LEU A 74 2.32 2.40 -8.32
N HIS A 75 2.68 3.33 -9.20
CA HIS A 75 4.04 3.84 -9.28
C HIS A 75 4.46 4.56 -7.99
N GLY A 76 5.42 3.96 -7.26
CA GLY A 76 5.93 4.53 -6.01
C GLY A 76 5.00 4.32 -4.81
N SER A 77 4.04 3.39 -4.90
CA SER A 77 3.20 2.98 -3.79
C SER A 77 3.46 1.51 -3.42
N HIS A 78 3.19 1.15 -2.17
CA HIS A 78 3.17 -0.22 -1.70
C HIS A 78 1.71 -0.69 -1.62
N GLN A 79 1.41 -1.81 -2.26
CA GLN A 79 0.14 -2.49 -2.05
C GLN A 79 0.15 -3.17 -0.70
N VAL A 80 -0.89 -2.98 0.09
CA VAL A 80 -1.02 -3.55 1.42
C VAL A 80 -2.42 -4.12 1.64
N LYS A 81 -2.48 -5.17 2.45
CA LYS A 81 -3.67 -5.60 3.15
C LYS A 81 -3.57 -5.12 4.59
N LEU A 82 -4.55 -4.35 5.02
CA LEU A 82 -4.68 -3.85 6.39
C LEU A 82 -5.86 -4.55 7.06
N VAL A 83 -5.66 -5.08 8.26
CA VAL A 83 -6.72 -5.69 9.07
C VAL A 83 -6.91 -4.84 10.31
N PHE A 84 -8.13 -4.33 10.50
CA PHE A 84 -8.50 -3.57 11.69
C PHE A 84 -8.74 -4.50 12.89
N LEU A 85 -8.74 -3.95 14.11
CA LEU A 85 -9.00 -4.72 15.33
C LEU A 85 -10.39 -5.36 15.39
N ASP A 86 -11.35 -4.83 14.65
CA ASP A 86 -12.70 -5.41 14.49
C ASP A 86 -12.78 -6.50 13.42
N GLY A 87 -11.67 -6.81 12.75
CA GLY A 87 -11.58 -7.84 11.72
C GLY A 87 -11.92 -7.36 10.31
N GLU A 88 -12.30 -6.09 10.11
CA GLU A 88 -12.49 -5.56 8.77
C GLU A 88 -11.17 -5.43 8.02
N GLU A 89 -11.22 -5.61 6.70
CA GLU A 89 -10.06 -5.59 5.82
C GLU A 89 -10.10 -4.38 4.88
N LEU A 90 -8.94 -3.76 4.67
CA LEU A 90 -8.73 -2.71 3.69
C LEU A 90 -7.56 -3.09 2.76
N PHE A 91 -7.84 -3.16 1.46
CA PHE A 91 -6.83 -3.32 0.41
C PHE A 91 -6.49 -1.94 -0.14
N GLY A 92 -5.24 -1.53 -0.01
CA GLY A 92 -4.87 -0.16 -0.32
C GLY A 92 -3.42 0.04 -0.76
N LEU A 93 -3.16 1.28 -1.16
CA LEU A 93 -1.89 1.78 -1.63
C LEU A 93 -1.32 2.76 -0.60
N MET A 94 -0.05 2.55 -0.23
CA MET A 94 0.67 3.38 0.73
C MET A 94 1.97 3.92 0.11
N ASN A 95 2.13 5.24 0.07
CA ASN A 95 3.38 5.85 -0.43
C ASN A 95 4.54 5.71 0.56
N ARG A 96 4.26 5.53 1.86
CA ARG A 96 5.26 5.36 2.90
C ARG A 96 4.92 4.12 3.71
N TYR A 97 5.66 3.05 3.46
CA TYR A 97 5.55 1.79 4.19
C TYR A 97 6.91 1.40 4.79
N PRO A 98 6.96 0.93 6.05
CA PRO A 98 5.86 0.91 7.02
C PRO A 98 5.41 2.34 7.42
N PRO A 99 4.19 2.52 7.95
CA PRO A 99 3.77 3.81 8.49
C PRO A 99 4.62 4.19 9.71
N ASN A 100 4.96 5.47 9.84
CA ASN A 100 5.80 6.00 10.93
C ASN A 100 5.10 7.10 11.75
N ARG A 101 3.78 7.24 11.62
CA ARG A 101 2.95 8.21 12.33
C ARG A 101 1.72 7.49 12.90
N SER A 102 1.14 8.07 13.96
CA SER A 102 -0.11 7.58 14.58
C SER A 102 -1.28 7.62 13.59
N TYR A 103 -1.30 8.61 12.70
CA TYR A 103 -2.29 8.73 11.64
C TYR A 103 -1.59 8.76 10.28
N PHE A 104 -2.06 7.93 9.34
CA PHE A 104 -1.47 7.83 8.01
C PHE A 104 -2.53 7.63 6.94
N PHE A 105 -2.21 8.06 5.71
CA PHE A 105 -3.12 7.91 4.59
C PHE A 105 -2.91 6.57 3.87
N VAL A 106 -4.03 5.95 3.54
CA VAL A 106 -4.13 4.80 2.62
C VAL A 106 -5.07 5.21 1.49
N LEU A 107 -4.71 4.91 0.25
CA LEU A 107 -5.60 5.04 -0.89
C LEU A 107 -6.26 3.68 -1.14
N PRO A 108 -7.58 3.59 -1.34
CA PRO A 108 -8.21 2.34 -1.77
C PRO A 108 -7.59 1.84 -3.08
N VAL A 109 -7.38 0.53 -3.17
CA VAL A 109 -6.85 -0.09 -4.39
C VAL A 109 -7.84 0.05 -5.55
N ASP A 110 -9.14 0.01 -5.24
CA ASP A 110 -10.22 0.30 -6.18
C ASP A 110 -10.24 1.81 -6.53
N SER A 111 -10.01 2.14 -7.79
CA SER A 111 -10.12 3.53 -8.31
C SER A 111 -11.56 4.04 -8.40
N GLU A 112 -12.52 3.13 -8.53
CA GLU A 112 -13.93 3.44 -8.68
C GLU A 112 -14.62 3.63 -7.33
N SER A 113 -14.01 3.15 -6.24
CA SER A 113 -14.43 3.31 -4.84
C SER A 113 -15.01 4.70 -4.55
N ASN A 114 -16.03 4.75 -3.70
CA ASN A 114 -16.50 6.03 -3.16
C ASN A 114 -15.42 6.70 -2.28
N ASN A 115 -14.51 5.91 -1.72
CA ASN A 115 -13.40 6.40 -0.91
C ASN A 115 -12.29 6.95 -1.82
N ILE A 116 -11.86 8.18 -1.55
CA ILE A 116 -10.77 8.86 -2.27
C ILE A 116 -9.43 8.56 -1.58
N ARG A 117 -9.42 8.70 -0.25
CA ARG A 117 -8.31 8.35 0.64
C ARG A 117 -8.83 8.17 2.05
N ILE A 118 -8.11 7.42 2.86
CA ILE A 118 -8.54 7.03 4.20
C ILE A 118 -7.42 7.43 5.15
N LEU A 119 -7.72 8.29 6.13
CA LEU A 119 -6.81 8.57 7.23
C LEU A 119 -7.04 7.51 8.31
N VAL A 120 -6.10 6.59 8.44
CA VAL A 120 -6.18 5.44 9.33
C VAL A 120 -5.52 5.79 10.66
N ASN A 121 -6.18 5.44 11.78
CA ASN A 121 -5.58 5.43 13.11
C ASN A 121 -4.78 4.14 13.28
N ARG A 122 -3.46 4.24 13.48
CA ARG A 122 -2.56 3.08 13.64
C ARG A 122 -2.96 2.18 14.80
N ASP A 123 -3.51 2.75 15.87
CA ASP A 123 -3.88 1.99 17.07
C ASP A 123 -5.14 1.14 16.85
N ALA A 124 -5.96 1.47 15.84
CA ALA A 124 -7.11 0.66 15.43
C ALA A 124 -6.74 -0.50 14.49
N VAL A 125 -5.45 -0.69 14.18
CA VAL A 125 -4.96 -1.65 13.19
C VAL A 125 -4.28 -2.85 13.86
N HIS A 126 -4.78 -4.04 13.54
CA HIS A 126 -4.18 -5.30 13.98
C HIS A 126 -2.91 -5.62 13.17
N THR A 127 -3.03 -5.72 11.84
CA THR A 127 -1.90 -6.03 10.94
C THR A 127 -1.88 -5.15 9.70
N ILE A 128 -0.68 -4.94 9.17
CA ILE A 128 -0.45 -4.33 7.85
C ILE A 128 0.56 -5.21 7.12
N GLU A 129 0.11 -5.86 6.05
CA GLU A 129 0.91 -6.82 5.31
C GLU A 129 1.11 -6.32 3.88
N PRO A 130 2.36 -6.30 3.37
CA PRO A 130 2.60 -5.95 1.99
C PRO A 130 2.09 -7.07 1.10
N LEU A 131 1.26 -6.72 0.12
CA LEU A 131 0.84 -7.63 -0.92
C LEU A 131 1.98 -7.74 -1.93
N LYS A 132 2.39 -8.97 -2.25
CA LYS A 132 3.39 -9.19 -3.30
C LYS A 132 2.82 -8.64 -4.59
N GLU A 133 3.50 -7.65 -5.18
CA GLU A 133 3.20 -7.23 -6.54
C GLU A 133 3.19 -8.48 -7.42
N GLY A 134 2.07 -8.75 -8.08
CA GLY A 134 1.93 -9.88 -9.00
C GLY A 134 3.13 -9.90 -9.95
N GLY A 135 4.00 -10.88 -9.75
CA GLY A 135 5.17 -11.11 -10.58
C GLY A 135 4.75 -11.62 -11.95
N THR A 136 4.30 -10.72 -12.81
CA THR A 136 4.42 -10.87 -14.27
C THR A 136 5.33 -9.77 -14.80
N ARG A 137 6.56 -9.77 -14.30
CA ARG A 137 7.66 -9.61 -15.24
C ARG A 137 7.72 -10.91 -16.01
N SER A 138 7.07 -10.96 -17.17
CA SER A 138 7.50 -11.88 -18.21
C SER A 138 8.96 -11.52 -18.44
N ALA A 139 9.85 -12.31 -17.84
CA ALA A 139 11.24 -12.29 -18.21
C ALA A 139 11.25 -12.74 -19.67
N MET A 140 11.25 -11.78 -20.59
CA MET A 140 11.99 -11.95 -21.82
C MET A 140 13.44 -12.19 -21.39
N SER A 141 13.73 -13.44 -21.04
CA SER A 141 15.07 -13.96 -21.02
C SER A 141 15.50 -13.99 -22.49
N THR A 142 16.07 -12.88 -22.95
CA THR A 142 17.02 -12.93 -24.05
C THR A 142 18.25 -13.64 -23.53
N HIS A 143 18.15 -14.96 -23.36
CA HIS A 143 19.31 -15.82 -23.32
C HIS A 143 19.97 -15.68 -24.70
N PRO A 144 21.20 -15.17 -24.83
CA PRO A 144 21.96 -15.45 -26.03
C PRO A 144 22.16 -16.97 -26.09
N PRO A 145 22.10 -17.61 -27.27
CA PRO A 145 22.35 -19.04 -27.35
C PRO A 145 23.73 -19.35 -26.76
N ALA A 146 23.77 -20.33 -25.86
CA ALA A 146 24.99 -20.80 -25.23
C ALA A 146 26.02 -21.17 -26.33
N ARG A 147 27.18 -20.51 -26.32
CA ARG A 147 28.31 -20.91 -27.14
C ARG A 147 28.81 -22.28 -26.66
N PRO A 148 29.24 -23.18 -27.57
CA PRO A 148 29.75 -24.49 -27.17
C PRO A 148 31.00 -24.33 -26.30
N ARG A 149 30.99 -25.08 -25.20
CA ARG A 149 32.05 -25.17 -24.19
C ARG A 149 33.35 -25.60 -24.87
N ARG A 150 34.37 -24.75 -24.87
CA ARG A 150 35.76 -25.14 -25.17
C ARG A 150 36.50 -25.32 -23.86
N GLU A 151 37.04 -26.51 -23.69
CA GLU A 151 37.98 -26.90 -22.64
C GLU A 151 39.24 -26.04 -22.70
N SER A 152 39.69 -25.53 -21.55
CA SER A 152 41.09 -25.19 -21.31
C SER A 152 41.38 -25.22 -19.81
N GLY A 153 42.36 -26.05 -19.44
CA GLY A 153 42.72 -26.41 -18.08
C GLY A 153 43.38 -25.28 -17.31
N TRP A 154 42.79 -24.95 -16.17
CA TRP A 154 43.40 -24.16 -15.11
C TRP A 154 43.04 -24.83 -13.79
N VAL A 155 44.04 -25.27 -13.03
CA VAL A 155 43.85 -25.91 -11.72
C VAL A 155 44.32 -24.93 -10.63
N PHE A 156 43.50 -24.77 -9.60
CA PHE A 156 43.72 -23.85 -8.49
C PHE A 156 44.10 -24.66 -7.24
N ASP A 157 45.31 -24.47 -6.71
CA ASP A 157 45.81 -25.23 -5.54
C ASP A 157 45.95 -24.33 -4.30
N GLY A 158 44.88 -23.61 -3.96
CA GLY A 158 44.75 -22.90 -2.69
C GLY A 158 45.62 -21.65 -2.46
N LYS A 159 46.52 -21.25 -3.38
CA LYS A 159 47.23 -19.94 -3.24
C LYS A 159 47.54 -19.17 -4.53
N ASP A 160 47.57 -19.78 -5.72
CA ASP A 160 47.69 -19.10 -7.03
C ASP A 160 47.19 -19.98 -8.21
N ILE A 161 46.85 -19.38 -9.36
CA ILE A 161 46.46 -20.07 -10.62
C ILE A 161 47.68 -20.23 -11.55
N ARG A 162 47.91 -21.44 -12.08
CA ARG A 162 48.91 -21.70 -13.14
C ARG A 162 48.33 -22.50 -14.32
N PRO A 163 48.89 -22.35 -15.54
CA PRO A 163 48.42 -23.08 -16.71
C PRO A 163 48.73 -24.57 -16.59
N ASP A 164 47.80 -25.41 -17.05
CA ASP A 164 48.02 -26.81 -17.39
C ASP A 164 49.20 -26.92 -18.36
N GLY A 165 50.34 -27.38 -17.84
CA GLY A 165 51.52 -27.72 -18.62
C GLY A 165 51.51 -29.19 -19.02
N SER A 166 50.66 -29.56 -19.96
CA SER A 166 50.75 -30.84 -20.67
C SER A 166 51.58 -30.67 -21.95
N GLY A 167 52.71 -31.37 -21.98
CA GLY A 167 53.79 -31.13 -22.94
C GLY A 167 53.54 -31.59 -24.37
N ARG A 168 54.35 -31.04 -25.28
CA ARG A 168 54.80 -31.73 -26.49
C ARG A 168 56.32 -31.64 -26.59
N ARG A 169 56.95 -32.80 -26.46
CA ARG A 169 58.21 -33.10 -27.14
C ARG A 169 57.83 -33.61 -28.52
N GLU A 170 58.41 -33.00 -29.55
CA GLU A 170 58.94 -33.70 -30.73
C GLU A 170 60.41 -33.32 -30.83
#